data_AF-A0A7S4A489-F1
#
_entry.id   AF-A0A7S4A489-F1
#
_cell.length_a   1.000
_cell.length_b   1.000
_cell.length_c   1.000
_cell.angle_alpha   90.00
_cell.angle_beta   90.00
_cell.angle_gamma   90.00
#
_symmetry.space_group_name_H-M   'P 1'
#
loop_
_entity.id
_entity.type
_entity.pdbx_description
1 polymer ?
#
loop_
_entity_poly.entity_id
_entity_poly.type
_entity_poly.pdbx_seq_one_letter_code
_entity_poly.pdbx_strand_id
1 'polypeptide(L)'
;MHGHLGYQRRAMGLQDRTFSFARHGEARHNEFIRDGRDTEGRALLDPALTEAGEAQASQLAEALKPPERQFDIIVTSPLCRALQTASKIAETQDDVEIIVTSLHTETAMPPADACQRGSLDASMIEARYPSFDVARIRTPRDWICADGGWFAPRAAEARLAEFRELLNALPPHKDVLVVGHAGFFKRLFGEDQKMGNCEVVTRALDGGAVAAG
;
A
#
# COMPACT_ATOMS: atom_id res chain seq x y z
N MET A 1 2.29 35.28 -23.31
CA MET A 1 1.09 35.07 -22.47
C MET A 1 1.00 33.63 -21.93
N HIS A 2 2.05 33.13 -21.24
CA HIS A 2 2.09 31.75 -20.69
C HIS A 2 2.08 31.70 -19.15
N GLY A 3 2.09 32.85 -18.46
CA GLY A 3 2.21 32.93 -17.01
C GLY A 3 0.89 32.85 -16.22
N HIS A 4 -0.27 32.96 -16.87
CA HIS A 4 -1.55 33.08 -16.16
C HIS A 4 -2.23 31.73 -15.85
N LEU A 5 -2.11 30.72 -16.74
CA LEU A 5 -2.65 29.37 -16.48
C LEU A 5 -1.91 28.65 -15.34
N GLY A 6 -0.58 28.81 -15.25
CA GLY A 6 0.23 28.18 -14.19
C GLY A 6 -0.02 28.77 -12.80
N TYR A 7 -0.39 30.06 -12.73
CA TYR A 7 -0.74 30.75 -11.49
C TYR A 7 -2.16 30.37 -11.03
N GLN A 8 -3.10 30.24 -11.96
CA GLN A 8 -4.48 29.82 -11.64
C GLN A 8 -4.56 28.36 -11.14
N ARG A 9 -3.73 27.44 -11.67
CA ARG A 9 -3.65 26.06 -11.14
C ARG A 9 -3.14 26.01 -9.68
N ARG A 10 -2.13 26.83 -9.34
CA ARG A 10 -1.63 26.95 -7.95
C ARG A 10 -2.65 27.58 -7.01
N ALA A 11 -3.41 28.57 -7.49
CA ALA A 11 -4.46 29.22 -6.70
C ALA A 11 -5.71 28.33 -6.47
N MET A 12 -5.87 27.25 -7.25
CA MET A 12 -6.98 26.28 -7.12
C MET A 12 -6.60 25.00 -6.36
N GLY A 13 -5.42 24.91 -5.75
CA GLY A 13 -5.01 23.73 -4.97
C GLY A 13 -4.72 22.46 -5.77
N LEU A 14 -4.75 22.53 -7.11
CA LEU A 14 -4.36 21.45 -8.02
C LEU A 14 -2.84 21.47 -8.26
N GLN A 15 -2.07 21.27 -7.19
CA GLN A 15 -0.74 20.70 -7.41
C GLN A 15 -0.96 19.25 -7.80
N ASP A 16 -0.29 18.78 -8.86
CA ASP A 16 -0.22 17.36 -9.20
C ASP A 16 0.57 16.67 -8.07
N ARG A 17 -0.13 16.42 -6.95
CA ARG A 17 0.44 15.87 -5.72
C ARG A 17 0.97 14.48 -6.04
N THR A 18 2.26 14.29 -5.77
CA THR A 18 2.91 12.99 -5.95
C THR A 18 2.91 12.18 -4.67
N PHE A 19 2.80 10.87 -4.81
CA PHE A 19 2.92 9.89 -3.74
C PHE A 19 4.03 8.90 -4.12
N SER A 20 4.79 8.44 -3.12
CA SER A 20 5.72 7.32 -3.31
C SER A 20 5.00 6.01 -3.02
N PHE A 21 5.21 4.99 -3.85
CA PHE A 21 4.61 3.67 -3.70
C PHE A 21 5.72 2.64 -3.65
N ALA A 22 5.77 1.84 -2.57
CA ALA A 22 6.73 0.76 -2.39
C ALA A 22 6.00 -0.58 -2.36
N ARG A 23 6.43 -1.53 -3.19
CA ARG A 23 6.01 -2.92 -3.02
C ARG A 23 6.72 -3.53 -1.81
N HIS A 24 6.01 -4.34 -1.04
CA HIS A 24 6.61 -5.14 0.03
C HIS A 24 7.84 -5.97 -0.45
N GLY A 25 8.75 -6.28 0.49
CA GLY A 25 9.89 -7.17 0.24
C GLY A 25 9.47 -8.61 -0.09
N GLU A 26 10.39 -9.47 -0.49
CA GLU A 26 10.09 -10.87 -0.79
C GLU A 26 9.40 -11.57 0.42
N ALA A 27 8.24 -12.17 0.19
CA ALA A 27 7.52 -12.95 1.19
C ALA A 27 7.55 -14.44 0.84
N ARG A 28 7.28 -15.31 1.81
CA ARG A 28 7.36 -16.77 1.62
C ARG A 28 6.67 -17.26 0.36
N HIS A 29 5.47 -16.76 0.03
CA HIS A 29 4.79 -17.14 -1.23
C HIS A 29 5.55 -16.78 -2.51
N ASN A 30 6.37 -15.72 -2.50
CA ASN A 30 7.19 -15.32 -3.63
C ASN A 30 8.31 -16.33 -3.91
N GLU A 31 8.89 -16.98 -2.89
CA GLU A 31 9.87 -18.06 -3.06
C GLU A 31 9.26 -19.21 -3.87
N PHE A 32 8.06 -19.67 -3.47
CA PHE A 32 7.35 -20.73 -4.18
C PHE A 32 7.00 -20.34 -5.62
N ILE A 33 6.49 -19.12 -5.85
CA ILE A 33 6.16 -18.65 -7.20
C ILE A 33 7.42 -18.58 -8.09
N ARG A 34 8.54 -18.09 -7.57
CA ARG A 34 9.83 -18.06 -8.28
C ARG A 34 10.28 -19.46 -8.68
N ASP A 35 10.03 -20.44 -7.83
CA ASP A 35 10.38 -21.84 -8.04
C ASP A 35 9.32 -22.61 -8.88
N GLY A 36 8.32 -21.92 -9.43
CA GLY A 36 7.26 -22.50 -10.27
C GLY A 36 6.17 -23.25 -9.49
N ARG A 37 6.09 -23.06 -8.18
CA ARG A 37 5.15 -23.69 -7.24
C ARG A 37 4.02 -22.72 -6.83
N ASP A 38 3.41 -22.04 -7.81
CA ASP A 38 2.37 -21.04 -7.61
C ASP A 38 1.25 -21.49 -6.66
N THR A 39 0.71 -22.70 -6.86
CA THR A 39 -0.40 -23.23 -6.06
C THR A 39 -0.04 -23.30 -4.58
N GLU A 40 1.18 -23.71 -4.27
CA GLU A 40 1.65 -23.86 -2.89
C GLU A 40 1.93 -22.49 -2.26
N GLY A 41 2.56 -21.58 -3.01
CA GLY A 41 2.75 -20.21 -2.55
C GLY A 41 1.42 -19.51 -2.26
N ARG A 42 0.42 -19.70 -3.12
CA ARG A 42 -0.93 -19.14 -2.97
C ARG A 42 -1.71 -19.74 -1.79
N ALA A 43 -1.37 -20.96 -1.38
CA ALA A 43 -2.00 -21.63 -0.25
C ALA A 43 -1.46 -21.16 1.12
N LEU A 44 -0.32 -20.47 1.17
CA LEU A 44 0.21 -19.91 2.42
C LEU A 44 -0.67 -18.77 2.92
N LEU A 45 -1.22 -18.88 4.13
CA LEU A 45 -1.98 -17.79 4.76
C LEU A 45 -1.03 -16.66 5.19
N ASP A 46 -1.38 -15.42 4.82
CA ASP A 46 -0.70 -14.18 5.22
C ASP A 46 0.84 -14.27 5.37
N PRO A 47 1.56 -14.71 4.32
CA PRO A 47 2.96 -15.07 4.42
C PRO A 47 3.81 -13.86 4.82
N ALA A 48 4.65 -14.06 5.84
CA ALA A 48 5.67 -13.12 6.27
C ALA A 48 6.78 -12.95 5.22
N LEU A 49 7.58 -11.90 5.39
CA LEU A 49 8.84 -11.71 4.67
C LEU A 49 9.78 -12.90 4.87
N THR A 50 10.59 -13.16 3.86
CA THR A 50 11.74 -14.07 3.92
C THR A 50 12.95 -13.32 4.49
N GLU A 51 14.04 -14.02 4.80
CA GLU A 51 15.30 -13.35 5.18
C GLU A 51 15.78 -12.39 4.06
N ALA A 52 15.64 -12.79 2.80
CA ALA A 52 15.92 -11.94 1.65
C ALA A 52 14.97 -10.73 1.60
N GLY A 53 13.68 -10.92 1.90
CA GLY A 53 12.71 -9.82 1.98
C GLY A 53 12.97 -8.84 3.12
N GLU A 54 13.40 -9.32 4.28
CA GLU A 54 13.82 -8.47 5.40
C GLU A 54 15.08 -7.66 5.06
N ALA A 55 16.05 -8.29 4.38
CA ALA A 55 17.23 -7.60 3.87
C ALA A 55 16.86 -6.54 2.81
N GLN A 56 15.95 -6.85 1.87
CA GLN A 56 15.43 -5.89 0.90
C GLN A 56 14.75 -4.70 1.58
N ALA A 57 13.89 -4.95 2.58
CA ALA A 57 13.22 -3.90 3.33
C ALA A 57 14.20 -3.02 4.11
N SER A 58 15.25 -3.62 4.67
CA SER A 58 16.31 -2.89 5.39
C SER A 58 17.15 -2.04 4.44
N GLN A 59 17.53 -2.57 3.28
CA GLN A 59 18.22 -1.80 2.24
C GLN A 59 17.37 -0.64 1.71
N LEU A 60 16.07 -0.88 1.55
CA LEU A 60 15.14 0.17 1.15
C LEU A 60 15.01 1.26 2.21
N ALA A 61 14.91 0.89 3.49
CA ALA A 61 14.89 1.84 4.60
C ALA A 61 16.15 2.71 4.60
N GLU A 62 17.33 2.10 4.46
CA GLU A 62 18.60 2.84 4.37
C GLU A 62 18.69 3.76 3.14
N ALA A 63 18.11 3.37 2.01
CA ALA A 63 18.08 4.20 0.81
C ALA A 63 17.07 5.36 0.88
N LEU A 64 16.06 5.24 1.75
CA LEU A 64 14.99 6.22 1.95
C LEU A 64 15.15 7.03 3.23
N LYS A 65 16.20 6.83 4.02
CA LYS A 65 16.39 7.57 5.28
C LYS A 65 16.69 9.05 5.02
N PRO A 66 16.51 9.93 6.00
CA PRO A 66 16.95 11.33 5.90
C PRO A 66 18.49 11.46 5.84
N PRO A 67 19.03 12.43 5.07
CA PRO A 67 18.31 13.49 4.36
C PRO A 67 17.84 13.11 2.94
N GLU A 68 18.10 11.89 2.45
CA GLU A 68 17.77 11.47 1.08
C GLU A 68 16.26 11.54 0.82
N ARG A 69 15.45 11.05 1.76
CA ARG A 69 14.00 11.20 1.74
C ARG A 69 13.46 11.26 3.17
N GLN A 70 12.47 12.12 3.39
CA GLN A 70 11.68 12.14 4.61
C GLN A 70 10.22 11.94 4.23
N PHE A 71 9.54 11.02 4.90
CA PHE A 71 8.11 10.84 4.79
C PHE A 71 7.45 11.32 6.07
N ASP A 72 6.38 12.07 5.94
CA ASP A 72 5.56 12.43 7.09
C ASP A 72 4.51 11.35 7.40
N ILE A 73 4.08 10.60 6.37
CA ILE A 73 3.03 9.59 6.48
C ILE A 73 3.41 8.33 5.71
N ILE A 74 3.30 7.17 6.35
CA ILE A 74 3.34 5.85 5.72
C ILE A 74 1.94 5.24 5.75
N VAL A 75 1.35 5.00 4.58
CA VAL A 75 0.09 4.26 4.44
C VAL A 75 0.42 2.81 4.09
N THR A 76 0.05 1.85 4.95
CA THR A 76 0.40 0.43 4.75
C THR A 76 -0.82 -0.49 4.71
N SER A 77 -0.68 -1.58 3.95
CA SER A 77 -1.68 -2.64 3.89
C SER A 77 -1.58 -3.51 5.14
N PRO A 78 -2.69 -4.06 5.66
CA PRO A 78 -2.67 -4.86 6.88
C PRO A 78 -2.15 -6.30 6.66
N LEU A 79 -1.71 -6.66 5.45
CA LEU A 79 -1.06 -7.96 5.21
C LEU A 79 0.35 -7.96 5.83
N CYS A 80 0.71 -9.07 6.46
CA CYS A 80 1.91 -9.20 7.31
C CYS A 80 3.19 -8.69 6.63
N ARG A 81 3.43 -9.10 5.37
CA ARG A 81 4.58 -8.65 4.58
C ARG A 81 4.66 -7.13 4.34
N ALA A 82 3.51 -6.46 4.19
CA ALA A 82 3.47 -5.00 4.03
C ALA A 82 3.68 -4.28 5.37
N LEU A 83 3.09 -4.81 6.46
CA LEU A 83 3.35 -4.33 7.82
C LEU A 83 4.84 -4.42 8.18
N GLN A 84 5.48 -5.57 7.92
CA GLN A 84 6.90 -5.77 8.16
C GLN A 84 7.78 -4.82 7.33
N THR A 85 7.47 -4.64 6.05
CA THR A 85 8.22 -3.71 5.19
C THR A 85 8.06 -2.26 5.67
N ALA A 86 6.83 -1.83 5.98
CA ALA A 86 6.55 -0.49 6.49
C ALA A 86 7.22 -0.23 7.84
N SER A 87 7.20 -1.21 8.75
CA SER A 87 7.88 -1.13 10.05
C SER A 87 9.37 -0.88 9.88
N LYS A 88 10.02 -1.59 8.95
CA LYS A 88 11.45 -1.43 8.72
C LYS A 88 11.81 -0.06 8.15
N ILE A 89 10.98 0.47 7.23
CA ILE A 89 11.18 1.83 6.70
C ILE A 89 10.98 2.87 7.80
N ALA A 90 9.93 2.73 8.62
CA ALA A 90 9.60 3.66 9.69
C ALA A 90 10.70 3.81 10.76
N GLU A 91 11.49 2.76 11.03
CA GLU A 91 12.64 2.82 11.95
C GLU A 91 13.68 3.88 11.58
N THR A 92 13.70 4.33 10.31
CA THR A 92 14.67 5.29 9.78
C THR A 92 14.09 6.68 9.52
N GLN A 93 12.81 6.90 9.81
CA GLN A 93 12.10 8.16 9.52
C GLN A 93 11.85 8.93 10.82
N ASP A 94 12.07 10.24 10.78
CA ASP A 94 11.80 11.10 11.94
C ASP A 94 10.30 11.44 12.00
N ASP A 95 9.66 11.30 13.18
CA ASP A 95 8.29 11.73 13.46
C ASP A 95 7.21 11.29 12.43
N VAL A 96 7.35 10.08 11.88
CA VAL A 96 6.43 9.56 10.84
C VAL A 96 5.11 9.03 11.43
N GLU A 97 3.98 9.43 10.83
CA GLU A 97 2.66 8.82 11.10
C GLU A 97 2.49 7.55 10.27
N ILE A 98 2.01 6.46 10.86
CA ILE A 98 1.77 5.21 10.13
C ILE A 98 0.28 4.88 10.17
N ILE A 99 -0.34 4.83 8.99
CA ILE A 99 -1.77 4.58 8.81
C ILE A 99 -1.96 3.19 8.19
N VAL A 100 -2.77 2.34 8.82
CA VAL A 100 -3.13 1.02 8.29
C VAL A 100 -4.51 1.06 7.65
N THR A 101 -4.65 0.57 6.42
CA THR A 101 -5.96 0.47 5.74
C THR A 101 -6.06 -0.76 4.84
N SER A 102 -7.23 -1.41 4.84
CA SER A 102 -7.53 -2.59 4.02
C SER A 102 -7.86 -2.26 2.56
N LEU A 103 -7.94 -0.97 2.18
CA LEU A 103 -8.32 -0.53 0.83
C LEU A 103 -7.33 -0.98 -0.25
N HIS A 104 -6.05 -1.18 0.07
CA HIS A 104 -5.02 -1.55 -0.90
C HIS A 104 -4.37 -2.91 -0.68
N THR A 105 -5.13 -3.92 -0.21
CA THR A 105 -4.67 -5.33 -0.22
C THR A 105 -4.45 -5.86 -1.65
N GLU A 106 -3.60 -6.90 -1.79
CA GLU A 106 -2.97 -7.33 -3.05
C GLU A 106 -3.86 -7.40 -4.29
N THR A 107 -4.92 -8.20 -4.29
CA THR A 107 -5.85 -8.22 -5.43
C THR A 107 -7.14 -7.53 -5.06
N ALA A 108 -7.73 -6.88 -6.05
CA ALA A 108 -9.05 -6.27 -5.95
C ALA A 108 -10.16 -7.23 -6.46
N MET A 109 -9.90 -8.54 -6.57
CA MET A 109 -10.86 -9.49 -7.16
C MET A 109 -10.95 -10.83 -6.43
N PRO A 110 -12.16 -11.39 -6.30
CA PRO A 110 -12.39 -12.74 -5.80
C PRO A 110 -12.23 -13.81 -6.91
N PRO A 111 -11.95 -15.07 -6.54
CA PRO A 111 -11.58 -15.52 -5.19
C PRO A 111 -10.14 -15.10 -4.84
N ALA A 112 -9.93 -14.65 -3.60
CA ALA A 112 -8.59 -14.34 -3.10
C ALA A 112 -7.88 -15.63 -2.65
N ASP A 113 -6.67 -15.83 -3.16
CA ASP A 113 -5.73 -16.85 -2.68
C ASP A 113 -5.48 -16.68 -1.18
N ALA A 114 -5.10 -17.75 -0.47
CA ALA A 114 -4.85 -17.69 0.97
C ALA A 114 -3.79 -16.65 1.35
N CYS A 115 -2.79 -16.44 0.49
CA CYS A 115 -1.73 -15.46 0.71
C CYS A 115 -2.19 -13.99 0.65
N GLN A 116 -3.42 -13.75 0.19
CA GLN A 116 -4.03 -12.42 0.10
C GLN A 116 -4.98 -12.15 1.27
N ARG A 117 -5.12 -13.12 2.17
CA ARG A 117 -5.94 -13.04 3.38
C ARG A 117 -5.01 -12.81 4.56
N GLY A 118 -5.34 -11.83 5.40
CA GLY A 118 -4.62 -11.51 6.61
C GLY A 118 -4.84 -12.52 7.72
N SER A 119 -3.91 -12.50 8.68
CA SER A 119 -3.92 -13.35 9.87
C SER A 119 -4.19 -12.57 11.16
N LEU A 120 -4.06 -11.24 11.12
CA LEU A 120 -4.17 -10.35 12.28
C LEU A 120 -5.35 -9.39 12.10
N ASP A 121 -6.15 -9.20 13.15
CA ASP A 121 -7.16 -8.13 13.22
C ASP A 121 -6.57 -6.81 13.70
N ALA A 122 -7.39 -5.77 13.68
CA ALA A 122 -6.95 -4.42 14.04
C ALA A 122 -6.31 -4.37 15.43
N SER A 123 -6.88 -5.06 16.43
CA SER A 123 -6.32 -5.05 17.79
C SER A 123 -5.04 -5.88 17.89
N MET A 124 -4.92 -6.97 17.14
CA MET A 124 -3.67 -7.72 17.03
C MET A 124 -2.56 -6.92 16.32
N ILE A 125 -2.91 -6.14 15.29
CA ILE A 125 -1.95 -5.22 14.63
C ILE A 125 -1.51 -4.15 15.61
N GLU A 126 -2.44 -3.47 16.31
CA GLU A 126 -2.13 -2.44 17.31
C GLU A 126 -1.25 -2.99 18.43
N ALA A 127 -1.54 -4.19 18.94
CA ALA A 127 -0.72 -4.83 19.97
C ALA A 127 0.71 -5.16 19.48
N ARG A 128 0.87 -5.53 18.20
CA ARG A 128 2.16 -5.88 17.60
C ARG A 128 2.95 -4.66 17.12
N TYR A 129 2.25 -3.63 16.69
CA TYR A 129 2.79 -2.39 16.13
C TYR A 129 2.11 -1.18 16.80
N PRO A 130 2.49 -0.82 18.04
CA PRO A 130 1.78 0.22 18.81
C PRO A 130 1.79 1.62 18.17
N SER A 131 2.72 1.89 17.24
CA SER A 131 2.80 3.15 16.50
C SER A 131 1.93 3.17 15.23
N PHE A 132 1.24 2.09 14.89
CA PHE A 132 0.45 1.97 13.67
C PHE A 132 -1.01 2.31 13.98
N ASP A 133 -1.51 3.40 13.39
CA ASP A 133 -2.91 3.80 13.47
C ASP A 133 -3.80 2.82 12.68
N VAL A 134 -4.56 2.01 13.41
CA VAL A 134 -5.54 1.07 12.86
C VAL A 134 -6.96 1.62 12.79
N ALA A 135 -7.20 2.90 13.14
CA ALA A 135 -8.55 3.48 13.17
C ALA A 135 -9.22 3.53 11.78
N ARG A 136 -8.44 3.44 10.70
CA ARG A 136 -8.94 3.40 9.31
C ARG A 136 -9.26 1.99 8.81
N ILE A 137 -9.16 0.98 9.67
CA ILE A 137 -9.77 -0.32 9.47
C ILE A 137 -11.24 -0.25 9.88
N ARG A 138 -12.15 -0.30 8.89
CA ARG A 138 -13.60 -0.18 9.14
C ARG A 138 -14.22 -1.43 9.77
N THR A 139 -13.89 -2.62 9.26
CA THR A 139 -14.25 -3.86 9.92
C THR A 139 -12.97 -4.60 10.31
N PRO A 140 -12.78 -4.95 11.60
CA PRO A 140 -11.58 -5.61 12.08
C PRO A 140 -11.21 -6.92 11.37
N ARG A 141 -12.16 -7.51 10.63
CA ARG A 141 -11.98 -8.77 9.87
C ARG A 141 -12.08 -8.62 8.35
N ASP A 142 -12.11 -7.39 7.82
CA ASP A 142 -12.30 -7.11 6.39
C ASP A 142 -11.30 -7.84 5.47
N TRP A 143 -10.13 -8.22 5.98
CA TRP A 143 -9.09 -8.91 5.23
C TRP A 143 -8.74 -10.31 5.77
N ILE A 144 -9.35 -10.80 6.85
CA ILE A 144 -8.88 -11.99 7.64
C ILE A 144 -9.59 -13.32 7.28
N CYS A 145 -10.43 -13.33 6.25
CA CYS A 145 -11.34 -14.43 5.85
C CYS A 145 -12.65 -14.52 6.66
N ALA A 146 -13.69 -14.97 5.96
CA ALA A 146 -14.47 -16.15 6.34
C ALA A 146 -14.94 -16.85 5.05
N ASP A 147 -15.35 -18.11 5.11
CA ASP A 147 -16.03 -18.78 3.99
C ASP A 147 -17.18 -17.92 3.45
N GLY A 148 -17.25 -17.74 2.13
CA GLY A 148 -18.14 -16.74 1.51
C GLY A 148 -17.74 -15.28 1.78
N GLY A 149 -16.46 -15.05 2.11
CA GLY A 149 -15.89 -13.79 2.60
C GLY A 149 -16.00 -12.63 1.64
N TRP A 150 -17.12 -11.92 1.78
CA TRP A 150 -17.39 -10.66 1.14
C TRP A 150 -16.79 -9.52 1.98
N PHE A 151 -15.77 -8.84 1.45
CA PHE A 151 -16.01 -7.44 1.10
C PHE A 151 -17.23 -7.49 0.18
N ALA A 152 -18.45 -7.09 0.60
CA ALA A 152 -19.60 -7.06 -0.32
C ALA A 152 -19.15 -6.44 -1.64
N PRO A 153 -19.57 -6.93 -2.82
CA PRO A 153 -18.94 -6.69 -4.13
C PRO A 153 -18.76 -5.19 -4.39
N ARG A 154 -17.71 -4.58 -3.84
CA ARG A 154 -17.22 -3.29 -4.24
C ARG A 154 -16.35 -3.66 -5.42
N ALA A 155 -16.82 -3.28 -6.61
CA ALA A 155 -16.02 -3.43 -7.82
C ALA A 155 -14.60 -2.93 -7.53
N ALA A 156 -13.59 -3.58 -8.10
CA ALA A 156 -12.19 -3.18 -7.95
C ALA A 156 -12.01 -1.65 -8.10
N GLU A 157 -12.77 -1.06 -9.04
CA GLU A 157 -12.84 0.37 -9.29
C GLU A 157 -13.33 1.21 -8.11
N ALA A 158 -14.37 0.78 -7.39
CA ALA A 158 -14.85 1.48 -6.21
C ALA A 158 -13.79 1.52 -5.10
N ARG A 159 -13.03 0.42 -4.95
CA ARG A 159 -11.92 0.36 -3.99
C ARG A 159 -10.74 1.23 -4.40
N LEU A 160 -10.42 1.27 -5.70
CA LEU A 160 -9.40 2.17 -6.25
C LEU A 160 -9.80 3.64 -6.07
N ALA A 161 -11.07 3.99 -6.31
CA ALA A 161 -11.61 5.32 -6.10
C ALA A 161 -11.54 5.72 -4.62
N GLU A 162 -12.00 4.85 -3.72
CA GLU A 162 -11.97 5.10 -2.26
C GLU A 162 -10.52 5.23 -1.74
N PHE A 163 -9.58 4.46 -2.29
CA PHE A 163 -8.16 4.61 -1.96
C PHE A 163 -7.57 5.94 -2.46
N ARG A 164 -7.94 6.38 -3.68
CA ARG A 164 -7.55 7.71 -4.21
C ARG A 164 -8.11 8.83 -3.36
N GLU A 165 -9.37 8.73 -2.93
CA GLU A 165 -10.01 9.69 -2.03
C GLU A 165 -9.28 9.75 -0.68
N LEU A 166 -8.93 8.60 -0.10
CA LEU A 166 -8.14 8.55 1.14
C LEU A 166 -6.81 9.30 0.99
N LEU A 167 -6.05 9.02 -0.07
CA LEU A 167 -4.76 9.67 -0.31
C LEU A 167 -4.90 11.17 -0.55
N ASN A 168 -5.91 11.60 -1.31
CA ASN A 168 -6.18 13.01 -1.58
C ASN A 168 -6.68 13.78 -0.34
N ALA A 169 -7.31 13.10 0.61
CA ALA A 169 -7.75 13.68 1.88
C ALA A 169 -6.62 13.87 2.90
N LEU A 170 -5.46 13.22 2.73
CA LEU A 170 -4.29 13.46 3.59
C LEU A 170 -3.81 14.92 3.43
N PRO A 171 -3.17 15.53 4.45
CA PRO A 171 -2.75 16.93 4.36
C PRO A 171 -1.83 17.17 3.14
N PRO A 172 -2.06 18.23 2.34
CA PRO A 172 -1.44 18.39 1.02
C PRO A 172 0.06 18.72 1.05
N HIS A 173 0.59 19.13 2.21
CA HIS A 173 2.00 19.47 2.41
C HIS A 173 2.82 18.31 2.99
N LYS A 174 2.22 17.12 3.12
CA LYS A 174 2.84 15.94 3.71
C LYS A 174 3.37 15.01 2.62
N ASP A 175 4.63 14.60 2.76
CA ASP A 175 5.26 13.56 1.94
C ASP A 175 4.73 12.19 2.36
N VAL A 176 4.17 11.45 1.41
CA VAL A 176 3.47 10.19 1.68
C VAL A 176 4.15 9.03 0.96
N LEU A 177 4.45 7.98 1.73
CA LEU A 177 4.81 6.66 1.23
C LEU A 177 3.64 5.70 1.39
N VAL A 178 3.34 4.94 0.33
CA VAL A 178 2.35 3.87 0.35
C VAL A 178 3.08 2.53 0.24
N VAL A 179 3.01 1.70 1.28
CA VAL A 179 3.58 0.34 1.27
C VAL A 179 2.47 -0.67 0.98
N GLY A 180 2.66 -1.43 -0.09
CA GLY A 180 1.60 -2.31 -0.59
C GLY A 180 2.10 -3.36 -1.57
N HIS A 181 1.33 -3.56 -2.63
CA HIS A 181 1.28 -4.81 -3.38
C HIS A 181 1.25 -4.58 -4.88
N ALA A 182 1.97 -5.41 -5.64
CA ALA A 182 2.19 -5.17 -7.06
C ALA A 182 0.92 -5.26 -7.90
N GLY A 183 0.01 -6.18 -7.60
CA GLY A 183 -1.26 -6.35 -8.30
C GLY A 183 -2.21 -5.16 -8.08
N PHE A 184 -2.23 -4.61 -6.87
CA PHE A 184 -3.00 -3.41 -6.56
C PHE A 184 -2.43 -2.18 -7.28
N PHE A 185 -1.12 -1.96 -7.16
CA PHE A 185 -0.45 -0.83 -7.79
C PHE A 185 -0.54 -0.87 -9.32
N LYS A 186 -0.33 -2.04 -9.93
CA LYS A 186 -0.52 -2.23 -11.38
C LYS A 186 -1.89 -1.71 -11.85
N ARG A 187 -2.96 -2.02 -11.12
CA ARG A 187 -4.31 -1.52 -11.44
C ARG A 187 -4.49 -0.05 -11.13
N LEU A 188 -4.00 0.40 -9.98
CA LEU A 188 -4.05 1.80 -9.58
C LEU A 188 -3.41 2.71 -10.64
N PHE A 189 -2.31 2.25 -11.23
CA PHE A 189 -1.56 2.98 -12.26
C PHE A 189 -2.05 2.74 -13.69
N GLY A 190 -2.92 1.75 -13.92
CA GLY A 190 -3.34 1.36 -15.27
C GLY A 190 -2.20 0.79 -16.11
N GLU A 191 -1.25 0.08 -15.48
CA GLU A 191 -0.05 -0.45 -16.12
C GLU A 191 -0.14 -1.96 -16.40
N ASP A 192 0.75 -2.45 -17.25
CA ASP A 192 0.85 -3.89 -17.58
C ASP A 192 1.91 -4.63 -16.76
N GLN A 193 2.92 -3.91 -16.26
CA GLN A 193 4.02 -4.48 -15.49
C GLN A 193 3.74 -4.42 -13.98
N LYS A 194 4.18 -5.45 -13.27
CA LYS A 194 4.18 -5.48 -11.80
C LYS A 194 5.51 -4.94 -11.30
N MET A 195 5.44 -4.14 -10.24
CA MET A 195 6.62 -3.71 -9.49
C MET A 195 7.39 -4.92 -8.94
N GLY A 196 8.72 -4.84 -8.90
CA GLY A 196 9.62 -5.73 -8.18
C GLY A 196 9.53 -5.57 -6.66
N ASN A 197 10.01 -6.54 -5.89
CA ASN A 197 10.03 -6.45 -4.43
C ASN A 197 10.90 -5.27 -3.98
N CYS A 198 10.39 -4.46 -3.03
CA CYS A 198 11.00 -3.21 -2.59
C CYS A 198 11.28 -2.17 -3.70
N GLU A 199 10.70 -2.34 -4.89
CA GLU A 199 10.71 -1.27 -5.90
C GLU A 199 9.86 -0.10 -5.41
N VAL A 200 10.35 1.12 -5.65
CA VAL A 200 9.65 2.38 -5.35
C VAL A 200 9.37 3.15 -6.63
N VAL A 201 8.13 3.60 -6.79
CA VAL A 201 7.72 4.51 -7.86
C VAL A 201 7.07 5.74 -7.26
N THR A 202 7.46 6.93 -7.71
CA THR A 202 6.81 8.20 -7.32
C THR A 202 5.95 8.70 -8.46
N ARG A 203 4.64 8.90 -8.22
CA ARG A 203 3.71 9.38 -9.25
C ARG A 203 2.65 10.30 -8.68
N ALA A 204 2.13 11.19 -9.52
CA ALA A 204 0.86 11.84 -9.24
C ALA A 204 -0.29 10.84 -9.41
N LEU A 205 -1.29 10.96 -8.54
CA LEU A 205 -2.58 10.32 -8.76
C LEU A 205 -3.54 11.40 -9.24
N ASP A 206 -4.02 11.30 -10.48
CA ASP A 206 -5.06 12.22 -10.95
C ASP A 206 -6.23 12.18 -9.96
N GLY A 207 -6.62 13.35 -9.47
CA GLY A 207 -7.87 13.53 -8.74
C GLY A 207 -8.98 13.13 -9.70
N GLY A 208 -9.56 11.95 -9.49
CA GLY A 208 -10.55 11.39 -10.40
C GLY A 208 -11.64 12.41 -10.67
N ALA A 209 -11.74 12.87 -11.91
CA ALA A 209 -12.99 13.39 -12.40
C ALA A 209 -14.00 12.26 -12.26
N VAL A 210 -15.06 12.50 -11.49
CA VAL A 210 -16.28 11.70 -11.54
C VAL A 210 -16.65 11.62 -13.02
N ALA A 211 -16.65 10.42 -13.58
CA ALA A 211 -17.12 10.21 -14.94
C ALA A 211 -18.58 10.69 -15.00
N ALA A 212 -18.79 11.83 -15.64
CA ALA A 212 -20.11 12.22 -16.12
C ALA A 212 -20.37 11.39 -17.37
N GLY A 213 -21.34 10.48 -17.27
CA GLY A 213 -21.82 9.63 -18.36
C GLY A 213 -22.94 8.73 -17.87
#